data_AF-A0A432K6B8-F1
#
_entry.id   AF-A0A432K6B8-F1
#
_cell.length_a   1.000
_cell.length_b   1.000
_cell.length_c   1.000
_cell.angle_alpha   90.00
_cell.angle_beta   90.00
_cell.angle_gamma   90.00
#
_symmetry.space_group_name_H-M   'P 1'
#
loop_
_entity.id
_entity.type
_entity.pdbx_description
1 polymer ?
#
loop_
_entity_poly.entity_id
_entity_poly.type
_entity_poly.pdbx_seq_one_letter_code
_entity_poly.pdbx_strand_id
1 'polypeptide(L)'
;MTQKSIENYAALKRSVYREYSRSYDEDRDRFVSGQLLRQVADRTQGKGVLVGLDLTPDMLRLARLELGGRVNLVEGNAATGLPFREKSFDVVTSLNLVQELPTNAVTPLFDGVYRILRPGGVFRAVIPCMADKNPAADMFR
;
A
#
# COMPACT_ATOMS: atom_id res chain seq x y z
N MET A 1 13.40 15.09 6.25
CA MET A 1 14.03 13.77 6.46
C MET A 1 15.51 13.90 6.20
N THR A 2 16.33 13.04 6.78
CA THR A 2 17.78 13.04 6.53
C THR A 2 18.08 12.27 5.25
N GLN A 3 19.19 12.56 4.59
CA GLN A 3 19.66 11.80 3.41
C GLN A 3 19.73 10.28 3.69
N LYS A 4 20.21 9.91 4.89
CA LYS A 4 20.27 8.53 5.37
C LYS A 4 18.90 7.86 5.45
N SER A 5 17.84 8.56 5.89
CA SER A 5 16.49 7.99 5.92
C SER A 5 15.92 7.72 4.52
N ILE A 6 16.24 8.57 3.55
CA ILE A 6 15.83 8.42 2.15
C ILE A 6 16.50 7.19 1.53
N GLU A 7 17.80 7.03 1.76
CA GLU A 7 18.56 5.86 1.27
C GLU A 7 18.07 4.55 1.90
N ASN A 8 17.80 4.55 3.21
CA ASN A 8 17.24 3.39 3.90
C ASN A 8 15.85 3.00 3.36
N TYR A 9 14.99 3.99 3.10
CA TYR A 9 13.68 3.75 2.49
C TYR A 9 13.82 3.06 1.13
N ALA A 10 14.66 3.62 0.25
CA ALA A 10 14.85 3.10 -1.10
C ALA A 10 15.44 1.68 -1.07
N ALA A 11 16.40 1.43 -0.18
CA ALA A 11 17.00 0.10 0.00
C ALA A 11 15.98 -0.94 0.49
N LEU A 12 15.16 -0.61 1.49
CA LEU A 12 14.13 -1.50 2.03
C LEU A 12 13.04 -1.80 0.99
N LYS A 13 12.59 -0.79 0.24
CA LYS A 13 11.62 -1.02 -0.83
C LYS A 13 12.20 -1.93 -1.91
N ARG A 14 13.43 -1.69 -2.38
CA ARG A 14 14.06 -2.50 -3.44
C ARG A 14 14.37 -3.93 -3.01
N SER A 15 14.51 -4.21 -1.71
CA SER A 15 14.72 -5.58 -1.22
C SER A 15 13.43 -6.41 -1.22
N VAL A 16 12.27 -5.77 -1.29
CA VAL A 16 10.95 -6.44 -1.20
C VAL A 16 10.15 -6.30 -2.50
N TYR A 17 10.23 -5.14 -3.15
CA TYR A 17 9.46 -4.77 -4.33
C TYR A 17 10.35 -4.67 -5.57
N ARG A 18 9.76 -4.93 -6.75
CA ARG A 18 10.40 -4.80 -8.05
C ARG A 18 10.81 -3.34 -8.30
N GLU A 19 11.81 -3.17 -9.16
CA GLU A 19 12.59 -1.96 -9.47
C GLU A 19 11.84 -0.62 -9.71
N TYR A 20 10.51 -0.57 -9.73
CA TYR A 20 9.75 0.64 -10.08
C TYR A 20 9.76 1.75 -9.01
N SER A 21 10.40 1.58 -7.85
CA SER A 21 10.67 2.68 -6.91
C SER A 21 11.80 3.58 -7.44
N ARG A 22 11.40 4.60 -8.20
CA ARG A 22 12.29 5.57 -8.86
C ARG A 22 12.86 6.61 -7.89
N SER A 23 12.08 7.10 -6.92
CA SER A 23 12.59 7.98 -5.86
C SER A 23 11.61 8.11 -4.68
N TYR A 24 12.18 8.42 -3.50
CA TYR A 24 11.42 8.69 -2.27
C TYR A 24 10.41 9.84 -2.43
N ASP A 25 10.80 10.94 -3.08
CA ASP A 25 9.94 12.11 -3.21
C ASP A 25 8.78 11.88 -4.16
N GLU A 26 9.00 11.15 -5.27
CA GLU A 26 7.90 10.71 -6.15
C GLU A 26 6.93 9.79 -5.40
N ASP A 27 7.46 8.84 -4.62
CA ASP A 27 6.65 7.93 -3.83
C ASP A 27 5.86 8.67 -2.75
N ARG A 28 6.48 9.64 -2.07
CA ARG A 28 5.84 10.48 -1.04
C ARG A 28 4.65 11.25 -1.60
N ASP A 29 4.84 11.90 -2.74
CA ASP A 29 3.81 12.76 -3.33
C ASP A 29 2.69 11.94 -4.01
N ARG A 30 2.99 10.75 -4.54
CA ARG A 30 2.01 9.89 -5.23
C ARG A 30 1.31 8.87 -4.33
N PHE A 31 1.99 8.31 -3.34
CA PHE A 31 1.55 7.08 -2.69
C PHE A 31 1.34 7.20 -1.18
N VAL A 32 1.98 8.16 -0.47
CA VAL A 32 2.26 7.93 0.96
C VAL A 32 1.93 9.04 1.96
N SER A 33 1.19 10.07 1.58
CA SER A 33 0.68 11.04 2.57
C SER A 33 -0.50 10.50 3.41
N GLY A 34 -1.03 9.31 3.11
CA GLY A 34 -2.30 8.90 3.70
C GLY A 34 -3.46 9.81 3.25
N GLN A 35 -3.30 10.52 2.13
CA GLN A 35 -4.32 11.40 1.56
C GLN A 35 -5.66 10.69 1.33
N LEU A 36 -5.65 9.44 0.86
CA LEU A 36 -6.88 8.66 0.75
C LEU A 36 -7.52 8.48 2.14
N LEU A 37 -6.73 8.06 3.13
CA LEU A 37 -7.22 7.91 4.50
C LEU A 37 -7.73 9.24 5.09
N ARG A 38 -7.09 10.38 4.77
CA ARG A 38 -7.59 11.71 5.14
C ARG A 38 -8.96 11.97 4.53
N GLN A 39 -9.09 11.79 3.21
CA GLN A 39 -10.35 12.00 2.50
C GLN A 39 -11.45 11.06 3.03
N VAL A 40 -11.12 9.82 3.35
CA VAL A 40 -12.06 8.87 3.95
C VAL A 40 -12.44 9.32 5.36
N ALA A 41 -11.47 9.73 6.20
CA ALA A 41 -11.74 10.24 7.55
C ALA A 41 -12.66 11.47 7.51
N ASP A 42 -12.43 12.40 6.58
CA ASP A 42 -13.24 13.60 6.39
C ASP A 42 -14.65 13.24 5.89
N ARG A 43 -14.78 12.37 4.88
CA ARG A 43 -16.08 11.91 4.32
C ARG A 43 -16.92 11.11 5.30
N THR A 44 -16.26 10.30 6.13
CA THR A 44 -16.94 9.48 7.15
C THR A 44 -17.19 10.25 8.44
N GLN A 45 -16.69 11.49 8.56
CA GLN A 45 -16.76 12.29 9.78
C GLN A 45 -16.21 11.54 11.00
N GLY A 46 -15.14 10.78 10.80
CA GLY A 46 -14.52 9.95 11.84
C GLY A 46 -15.32 8.71 12.24
N LYS A 47 -16.37 8.33 11.50
CA LYS A 47 -17.12 7.08 11.73
C LYS A 47 -16.43 5.90 11.07
N GLY A 48 -16.39 4.79 11.79
CA GLY A 48 -15.76 3.55 11.31
C GLY A 48 -14.29 3.46 11.69
N VAL A 49 -13.70 2.31 11.36
CA VAL A 49 -12.29 2.01 11.67
C VAL A 49 -11.47 2.14 10.40
N LEU A 50 -10.50 3.05 10.42
CA LEU A 50 -9.55 3.27 9.33
C LEU A 50 -8.22 2.62 9.68
N VAL A 51 -7.66 1.87 8.73
CA VAL A 51 -6.39 1.17 8.88
C VAL A 51 -5.51 1.45 7.66
N GLY A 52 -4.27 1.87 7.89
CA GLY A 52 -3.21 1.98 6.88
C GLY A 52 -2.13 0.94 7.13
N LEU A 53 -1.69 0.26 6.08
CA LEU A 53 -0.57 -0.68 6.10
C LEU A 53 0.57 -0.12 5.23
N ASP A 54 1.77 -0.03 5.76
CA ASP A 54 2.96 0.31 4.98
C ASP A 54 4.16 -0.53 5.45
N LEU A 55 5.06 -0.84 4.53
CA LEU A 55 6.30 -1.57 4.82
C LEU A 55 7.29 -0.71 5.61
N THR A 56 7.21 0.61 5.46
CA THR A 56 8.29 1.52 5.85
C THR A 56 7.90 2.36 7.08
N PRO A 57 8.68 2.28 8.17
CA PRO A 57 8.40 3.04 9.40
C PRO A 57 8.30 4.56 9.18
N ASP A 58 9.12 5.09 8.27
CA ASP A 58 9.16 6.53 7.96
C ASP A 58 7.85 7.04 7.38
N MET A 59 7.20 6.23 6.56
CA MET A 59 5.93 6.57 5.95
C MET A 59 4.78 6.52 6.95
N LEU A 60 4.78 5.53 7.84
CA LEU A 60 3.84 5.47 8.95
C LEU A 60 4.03 6.68 9.88
N ARG A 61 5.27 7.12 10.11
CA ARG A 61 5.56 8.33 10.90
C ARG A 61 4.96 9.58 10.24
N LEU A 62 5.10 9.74 8.92
CA LEU A 62 4.51 10.87 8.19
C LEU A 62 2.98 10.84 8.24
N ALA A 63 2.38 9.68 7.94
CA ALA A 63 0.94 9.51 8.01
C ALA A 63 0.39 9.82 9.41
N ARG A 64 1.13 9.48 10.47
CA ARG A 64 0.75 9.80 11.85
C ARG A 64 0.76 11.30 12.14
N LEU A 65 1.74 12.04 11.60
CA LEU A 65 1.80 13.49 11.75
C LEU A 65 0.63 14.19 11.03
N GLU A 66 0.19 13.66 9.88
CA GLU A 66 -0.93 14.23 9.10
C GLU A 66 -2.32 13.84 9.64
N LEU A 67 -2.48 12.57 10.03
CA LEU A 67 -3.79 11.99 10.32
C LEU A 67 -4.10 11.96 11.82
N GLY A 68 -3.06 12.01 12.68
CA GLY A 68 -3.22 11.90 14.12
C GLY A 68 -3.88 10.59 14.53
N GLY A 69 -4.73 10.65 15.57
CA GLY A 69 -5.48 9.49 16.07
C GLY A 69 -6.68 9.06 15.23
N ARG A 70 -6.90 9.64 14.04
CA ARG A 70 -8.04 9.32 13.17
C ARG A 70 -7.91 7.97 12.46
N VAL A 71 -6.71 7.38 12.48
CA VAL A 71 -6.37 6.16 11.75
C VAL A 71 -5.48 5.24 12.58
N ASN A 72 -5.62 3.94 12.36
CA ASN A 72 -4.71 2.93 12.88
C ASN A 72 -3.64 2.65 11.82
N LEU A 73 -2.37 2.81 12.17
CA LEU A 73 -1.26 2.59 11.25
C LEU A 73 -0.51 1.33 11.67
N VAL A 74 -0.31 0.42 10.72
CA VAL A 74 0.30 -0.88 10.92
C VAL A 74 1.52 -1.00 10.02
N GLU A 75 2.66 -1.35 10.60
CA GLU A 75 3.83 -1.76 9.84
C GLU A 75 3.66 -3.19 9.38
N GLY A 76 3.84 -3.44 8.09
CA GLY A 76 3.80 -4.80 7.58
C GLY A 76 4.12 -4.91 6.10
N ASN A 77 4.66 -6.08 5.75
CA ASN A 77 5.05 -6.41 4.39
C ASN A 77 3.92 -7.16 3.67
N ALA A 78 3.21 -6.44 2.80
CA ALA A 78 2.13 -7.00 2.00
C ALA A 78 2.57 -8.17 1.08
N ALA A 79 3.85 -8.23 0.70
CA ALA A 79 4.39 -9.33 -0.11
C ALA A 79 4.47 -10.66 0.66
N THR A 80 4.50 -10.60 1.99
CA THR A 80 4.55 -11.79 2.87
C THR A 80 3.22 -12.09 3.55
N GLY A 81 2.18 -11.30 3.26
CA GLY A 81 0.83 -11.47 3.79
C GLY A 81 0.30 -10.25 4.54
N LEU A 82 -1.01 -10.27 4.80
CA LEU A 82 -1.71 -9.17 5.44
C LEU A 82 -1.97 -9.50 6.92
N PRO A 83 -1.50 -8.68 7.89
CA PRO A 83 -1.54 -8.98 9.32
C PRO A 83 -2.91 -8.68 9.97
N PHE A 84 -3.99 -9.00 9.25
CA PHE A 84 -5.35 -8.73 9.70
C PHE A 84 -6.16 -10.01 9.85
N ARG A 85 -7.17 -9.96 10.72
CA ARG A 85 -8.13 -11.05 10.90
C ARG A 85 -8.96 -11.25 9.64
N GLU A 86 -9.48 -12.46 9.46
CA GLU A 86 -10.44 -12.70 8.38
C GLU A 86 -11.72 -11.87 8.56
N LYS A 87 -12.38 -11.54 7.45
CA LYS A 87 -13.71 -10.89 7.43
C LYS A 87 -13.79 -9.63 8.32
N SER A 88 -12.73 -8.83 8.34
CA SER A 88 -12.63 -7.65 9.20
C SER A 88 -12.92 -6.33 8.50
N PHE A 89 -12.85 -6.28 7.16
CA PHE A 89 -13.01 -5.04 6.39
C PHE A 89 -14.19 -5.10 5.42
N ASP A 90 -14.94 -4.00 5.33
CA ASP A 90 -15.96 -3.78 4.32
C ASP A 90 -15.34 -3.32 2.98
N VAL A 91 -14.23 -2.59 3.05
CA VAL A 91 -13.50 -2.07 1.89
C VAL A 91 -11.99 -2.24 2.09
N VAL A 92 -11.30 -2.77 1.08
CA VAL A 92 -9.84 -2.80 1.01
C VAL A 92 -9.40 -2.05 -0.23
N THR A 93 -8.46 -1.12 -0.06
CA THR A 93 -7.91 -0.32 -1.17
C THR A 93 -6.41 -0.55 -1.31
N SER A 94 -5.94 -0.66 -2.55
CA SER A 94 -4.51 -0.75 -2.86
C SER A 94 -4.17 0.31 -3.90
N LEU A 95 -3.27 1.23 -3.57
CA LEU A 95 -2.88 2.31 -4.48
C LEU A 95 -1.44 2.08 -4.93
N ASN A 96 -1.29 1.70 -6.20
CA ASN A 96 0.00 1.55 -6.89
C ASN A 96 1.00 0.65 -6.15
N LEU A 97 0.51 -0.46 -5.59
CA LEU A 97 1.34 -1.47 -4.94
C LEU A 97 1.46 -2.74 -5.78
N VAL A 98 0.38 -3.17 -6.44
CA VAL A 98 0.31 -4.50 -7.06
C VAL A 98 1.41 -4.72 -8.10
N GLN A 99 1.71 -3.70 -8.90
CA GLN A 99 2.76 -3.74 -9.93
C GLN A 99 4.19 -3.74 -9.35
N GLU A 100 4.34 -3.26 -8.12
CA GLU A 100 5.62 -3.24 -7.40
C GLU A 100 5.92 -4.63 -6.80
N LEU A 101 4.93 -5.51 -6.66
CA LEU A 101 5.16 -6.80 -6.03
C LEU A 101 5.95 -7.76 -6.93
N PRO A 102 6.81 -8.61 -6.32
CA PRO A 102 7.30 -9.81 -6.99
C PRO A 102 6.14 -10.67 -7.50
N THR A 103 6.28 -11.30 -8.68
CA THR A 103 5.20 -12.12 -9.28
C THR A 103 4.67 -13.18 -8.31
N ASN A 104 5.54 -13.83 -7.54
CA ASN A 104 5.15 -14.86 -6.57
C ASN A 104 4.39 -14.31 -5.36
N ALA A 105 4.41 -12.99 -5.12
CA ALA A 105 3.68 -12.33 -4.03
C ALA A 105 2.30 -11.81 -4.46
N VAL A 106 2.02 -11.72 -5.76
CA VAL A 106 0.74 -11.19 -6.27
C VAL A 106 -0.45 -12.08 -5.90
N THR A 107 -0.34 -13.40 -6.10
CA THR A 107 -1.43 -14.32 -5.73
C THR A 107 -1.67 -14.34 -4.21
N PRO A 108 -0.63 -14.50 -3.35
CA PRO A 108 -0.80 -14.38 -1.89
C PRO A 108 -1.39 -13.05 -1.42
N LEU A 109 -1.08 -11.92 -2.09
CA LEU A 109 -1.73 -10.65 -1.79
C LEU A 109 -3.25 -10.76 -1.97
N PHE A 110 -3.70 -11.23 -3.13
CA PHE A 110 -5.13 -11.33 -3.44
C PHE A 110 -5.86 -12.34 -2.55
N ASP A 111 -5.23 -13.47 -2.22
CA ASP A 111 -5.76 -14.43 -1.23
C ASP A 111 -5.92 -13.77 0.14
N GLY A 112 -4.91 -12.99 0.55
CA GLY A 112 -4.94 -12.19 1.77
C GLY A 112 -6.08 -11.16 1.75
N VAL A 113 -6.23 -10.41 0.66
CA VAL A 113 -7.31 -9.42 0.48
C VAL A 113 -8.68 -10.10 0.57
N TYR A 114 -8.87 -11.21 -0.14
CA TYR A 114 -10.12 -11.95 -0.11
C TYR A 114 -10.45 -12.45 1.30
N ARG A 115 -9.45 -12.99 2.02
CA ARG A 115 -9.60 -13.48 3.39
C ARG A 115 -10.03 -12.38 4.35
N ILE A 116 -9.47 -11.18 4.26
CA ILE A 116 -9.74 -10.09 5.21
C ILE A 116 -11.03 -9.33 4.90
N LEU A 117 -11.56 -9.45 3.68
CA LEU A 117 -12.85 -8.87 3.30
C LEU A 117 -14.01 -9.64 3.92
N ARG A 118 -15.01 -8.91 4.43
CA ARG A 118 -16.31 -9.47 4.79
C ARG A 118 -17.04 -9.99 3.54
N PRO A 119 -17.99 -10.94 3.69
CA PRO A 119 -18.90 -11.26 2.60
C PRO A 119 -19.59 -9.99 2.06
N GLY A 120 -19.49 -9.76 0.75
CA GLY A 120 -20.00 -8.54 0.10
C GLY A 120 -19.07 -7.32 0.17
N GLY A 121 -17.90 -7.44 0.81
CA GLY A 121 -16.89 -6.39 0.85
C GLY A 121 -16.24 -6.14 -0.52
N VAL A 122 -15.64 -4.96 -0.68
CA VAL A 122 -15.12 -4.51 -1.98
C VAL A 122 -13.60 -4.29 -1.92
N PHE A 123 -12.90 -4.82 -2.92
CA PHE A 123 -11.53 -4.46 -3.21
C PHE A 123 -11.45 -3.40 -4.33
N ARG A 124 -10.64 -2.36 -4.13
CA ARG A 124 -10.33 -1.37 -5.18
C ARG A 124 -8.83 -1.19 -5.32
N ALA A 125 -8.30 -1.43 -6.52
CA ALA A 125 -6.91 -1.16 -6.84
C ALA A 125 -6.78 0.00 -7.85
N VAL A 126 -5.76 0.83 -7.65
CA VAL A 126 -5.21 1.70 -8.70
C VAL A 126 -3.87 1.12 -9.10
N ILE A 127 -3.73 0.75 -10.37
CA ILE A 127 -2.51 0.17 -10.93
C ILE A 127 -2.12 1.06 -12.11
N PRO A 128 -0.87 1.54 -12.18
CA PRO A 128 -0.44 2.37 -13.30
C PRO A 128 -0.49 1.54 -14.60
N CYS A 129 -1.12 2.10 -15.62
CA CYS A 129 -1.16 1.51 -16.95
C CYS A 129 0.06 2.01 -17.73
N MET A 130 1.14 1.23 -17.73
CA MET A 130 2.33 1.50 -18.54
C MET A 130 2.11 0.84 -19.91
N ALA A 131 1.86 1.65 -20.95
CA ALA A 131 1.65 1.15 -22.31
C ALA A 131 2.98 0.82 -23.02
N ASP A 132 4.06 1.50 -22.65
CA ASP A 132 5.41 1.25 -23.17
C ASP A 132 6.20 0.32 -22.24
N LYS A 133 6.97 -0.62 -22.83
CA LYS A 133 7.80 -1.59 -22.09
C LYS A 133 7.04 -2.37 -21.01
N ASN A 134 5.80 -2.75 -21.30
CA ASN A 134 4.95 -3.46 -20.35
C ASN A 134 5.47 -4.89 -20.11
N PRO A 135 5.86 -5.27 -18.88
CA PRO A 135 6.30 -6.64 -18.59
C PRO A 135 5.23 -7.71 -18.84
N ALA A 136 3.94 -7.33 -18.90
CA ALA A 136 2.88 -8.24 -19.31
C ALA A 136 3.08 -8.73 -20.76
N ALA A 137 3.74 -7.95 -21.62
CA ALA A 137 4.10 -8.38 -22.98
C ALA A 137 5.00 -9.64 -22.95
N ASP A 138 5.88 -9.76 -21.96
CA ASP A 138 6.74 -10.95 -21.79
C ASP A 138 5.96 -12.21 -21.39
N MET A 139 4.71 -12.08 -20.94
CA MET A 139 3.86 -13.20 -20.57
C MET A 139 3.09 -13.82 -21.75
N PHE A 140 2.97 -13.13 -22.89
CA PHE A 140 2.28 -13.63 -24.09
C PHE A 140 3.19 -14.53 -24.97
N ARG A 141 4.13 -15.26 -24.36
CA ARG A 141 5.01 -16.20 -25.06
C ARG A 141 4.35 -17.56 -25.23
#